data_AF-A0A8J2ZSC4-F1
#
_entry.id   AF-A0A8J2ZSC4-F1
#
_cell.length_a   1.000
_cell.length_b   1.000
_cell.length_c   1.000
_cell.angle_alpha   90.00
_cell.angle_beta   90.00
_cell.angle_gamma   90.00
#
_symmetry.space_group_name_H-M   'P 1'
#
loop_
_entity.id
_entity.type
_entity.pdbx_description
1 polymer ?
#
loop_
_entity_poly.entity_id
_entity_poly.type
_entity_poly.pdbx_seq_one_letter_code
_entity_poly.pdbx_strand_id
1 'polypeptide(L)'
;MNQQQQAQGQQAYMPQPPAIISTKDHLYLEDMLSWNLNAIKKAHFFAQNVQDPDIQRAITQMAQMHQRHYQTLLNHIQQHLQTTQQPAQTNQMGGMQ
;
A
#
# COMPACT_ATOMS: atom_id res chain seq x y z
N MET A 1 6.81 -30.81 -48.37
CA MET A 1 7.83 -31.16 -47.35
C MET A 1 7.89 -30.02 -46.37
N ASN A 2 7.85 -30.37 -45.09
CA ASN A 2 7.30 -29.62 -43.96
C ASN A 2 8.34 -28.69 -43.32
N GLN A 3 8.00 -27.43 -43.00
CA GLN A 3 8.73 -26.68 -41.97
C GLN A 3 7.84 -25.59 -41.34
N GLN A 4 7.03 -26.03 -40.38
CA GLN A 4 6.28 -25.17 -39.49
C GLN A 4 7.22 -24.69 -38.36
N GLN A 5 7.53 -23.40 -38.37
CA GLN A 5 8.38 -22.73 -37.40
C GLN A 5 7.62 -22.59 -36.07
N GLN A 6 8.07 -23.34 -35.06
CA GLN A 6 7.61 -23.20 -33.69
C GLN A 6 8.23 -21.96 -33.07
N ALA A 7 7.45 -20.89 -32.94
CA ALA A 7 7.80 -19.75 -32.09
C ALA A 7 7.67 -20.20 -30.63
N GLN A 8 8.79 -20.55 -30.02
CA GLN A 8 8.91 -20.78 -28.58
C GLN A 8 8.60 -19.47 -27.84
N GLY A 9 7.52 -19.49 -27.05
CA GLY A 9 7.18 -18.42 -26.11
C GLY A 9 8.25 -18.33 -25.03
N GLN A 10 9.22 -17.43 -25.22
CA GLN A 10 10.11 -16.99 -24.16
C GLN A 10 9.27 -16.26 -23.11
N GLN A 11 9.03 -16.93 -21.98
CA GLN A 11 8.46 -16.27 -20.80
C GLN A 11 9.44 -15.21 -20.33
N ALA A 12 9.05 -13.95 -20.50
CA ALA A 12 9.79 -12.81 -19.96
C ALA A 12 9.91 -12.98 -18.45
N TYR A 13 11.15 -13.18 -17.99
CA TYR A 13 11.49 -13.19 -16.58
C TYR A 13 11.12 -11.81 -16.00
N MET A 14 10.13 -11.76 -15.10
CA MET A 14 9.81 -10.55 -14.33
C MET A 14 10.65 -10.54 -13.06
N PRO A 15 11.74 -9.75 -12.98
CA PRO A 15 12.62 -9.74 -11.81
C PRO A 15 11.96 -9.13 -10.56
N GLN A 16 10.86 -8.41 -10.71
CA GLN A 16 10.15 -7.77 -9.61
C GLN A 16 8.66 -7.56 -9.93
N PRO A 17 7.76 -7.79 -8.97
CA PRO A 17 6.33 -7.65 -9.18
C PRO A 17 5.97 -6.19 -9.52
N PRO A 18 4.91 -5.97 -10.33
CA PRO A 18 4.44 -4.63 -10.64
C PRO A 18 4.05 -3.88 -9.37
N ALA A 19 4.40 -2.60 -9.29
CA ALA A 19 3.95 -1.71 -8.23
C ALA A 19 2.48 -1.31 -8.46
N ILE A 20 1.57 -2.28 -8.34
CA ILE A 20 0.12 -2.10 -8.42
C ILE A 20 -0.52 -2.48 -7.08
N ILE A 21 -1.45 -1.68 -6.60
CA ILE A 21 -2.39 -2.07 -5.54
C ILE A 21 -3.51 -2.85 -6.21
N SER A 22 -3.58 -4.15 -5.96
CA SER A 22 -4.69 -4.97 -6.43
C SER A 22 -5.97 -4.69 -5.63
N THR A 23 -7.12 -5.20 -6.09
CA THR A 23 -8.38 -5.13 -5.33
C THR A 23 -8.25 -5.74 -3.94
N LYS A 24 -7.51 -6.84 -3.80
CA LYS A 24 -7.30 -7.48 -2.49
C LYS A 24 -6.48 -6.59 -1.56
N ASP A 25 -5.42 -5.98 -2.08
CA ASP A 25 -4.59 -5.03 -1.32
C ASP A 25 -5.42 -3.84 -0.87
N HIS A 26 -6.28 -3.30 -1.74
CA HIS A 26 -7.18 -2.20 -1.41
C HIS A 26 -8.13 -2.54 -0.25
N LEU A 27 -8.75 -3.72 -0.28
CA LEU A 27 -9.65 -4.17 0.79
C LEU A 27 -8.91 -4.32 2.13
N TYR A 28 -7.69 -4.88 2.12
CA TYR A 28 -6.89 -4.96 3.33
C TYR A 28 -6.48 -3.58 3.86
N LEU A 29 -6.14 -2.65 2.98
CA LEU A 29 -5.83 -1.27 3.37
C LEU A 29 -7.04 -0.56 3.99
N GLU A 30 -8.24 -0.76 3.44
CA GLU A 30 -9.49 -0.22 4.00
C GLU A 30 -9.75 -0.75 5.42
N ASP A 31 -9.61 -2.07 5.61
CA ASP A 31 -9.74 -2.70 6.93
C ASP A 31 -8.72 -2.13 7.93
N MET A 32 -7.45 -2.03 7.53
CA MET A 32 -6.39 -1.49 8.39
C MET A 32 -6.63 -0.03 8.77
N LEU A 33 -7.11 0.80 7.84
CA LEU A 33 -7.48 2.19 8.12
C LEU A 33 -8.63 2.25 9.12
N SER A 34 -9.67 1.42 8.93
CA SER A 34 -10.83 1.33 9.81
C SER A 34 -10.45 0.87 11.22
N TRP A 35 -9.59 -0.14 11.34
CA TRP A 35 -9.09 -0.63 12.63
C TRP A 35 -8.30 0.43 13.39
N ASN A 36 -7.38 1.14 12.73
CA ASN A 36 -6.61 2.21 13.36
C ASN A 36 -7.52 3.37 13.80
N LEU A 37 -8.44 3.81 12.96
CA LEU A 37 -9.37 4.89 13.30
C LEU A 37 -10.26 4.53 14.50
N ASN A 38 -10.78 3.30 14.53
CA ASN A 38 -11.59 2.81 15.64
C ASN A 38 -10.79 2.71 16.94
N ALA A 39 -9.53 2.24 16.87
CA ALA A 39 -8.64 2.18 18.02
C ALA A 39 -8.35 3.58 18.57
N ILE A 40 -8.04 4.56 17.71
CA ILE A 40 -7.80 5.97 18.08
C ILE A 40 -9.02 6.55 18.82
N LYS A 41 -10.22 6.40 18.24
CA LYS A 41 -11.46 6.93 18.84
C LYS A 41 -11.73 6.32 20.23
N LYS A 42 -11.58 5.01 20.36
CA LYS A 42 -11.77 4.30 21.63
C LYS A 42 -10.72 4.70 22.66
N ALA A 43 -9.45 4.76 22.25
CA ALA A 43 -8.37 5.16 23.15
C ALA A 43 -8.56 6.60 23.67
N HIS A 44 -8.93 7.55 22.80
CA HIS A 44 -9.24 8.91 23.25
C HIS A 44 -10.41 8.95 24.23
N PHE A 45 -11.48 8.20 23.96
CA PHE A 45 -12.60 8.10 24.88
C PHE A 45 -12.17 7.55 26.25
N PHE A 46 -11.41 6.44 26.29
CA PHE A 46 -10.99 5.85 27.56
C PHE A 46 -9.97 6.69 28.33
N ALA A 47 -9.05 7.38 27.63
CA ALA A 47 -8.09 8.27 28.27
C ALA A 47 -8.77 9.40 29.07
N GLN A 48 -9.98 9.82 28.67
CA GLN A 48 -10.77 10.83 29.38
C GLN A 48 -11.53 10.28 30.60
N ASN A 49 -11.72 8.96 30.67
CA ASN A 49 -12.58 8.31 31.67
C ASN A 49 -11.79 7.47 32.70
N VAL A 50 -10.50 7.23 32.47
CA VAL A 50 -9.65 6.48 33.39
C VAL A 50 -9.06 7.41 34.47
N GLN A 51 -9.04 6.94 35.71
CA GLN A 51 -8.54 7.71 36.86
C GLN A 51 -7.06 7.46 37.12
N ASP A 52 -6.58 6.26 36.80
CA ASP A 52 -5.19 5.87 36.99
C ASP A 52 -4.30 6.60 35.96
N PRO A 53 -3.30 7.38 36.41
CA PRO A 53 -2.46 8.18 35.53
C PRO A 53 -1.51 7.34 34.66
N ASP A 54 -1.06 6.17 35.13
CA ASP A 54 -0.20 5.29 34.34
C ASP A 54 -1.00 4.63 33.22
N ILE A 55 -2.24 4.21 33.51
CA ILE A 55 -3.16 3.69 32.48
C ILE A 55 -3.51 4.79 31.47
N GLN A 56 -3.81 6.02 31.93
CA GLN A 56 -4.09 7.14 31.02
C GLN A 56 -2.91 7.39 30.05
N ARG A 57 -1.68 7.36 30.58
CA ARG A 57 -0.47 7.53 29.76
C ARG A 57 -0.33 6.41 28.73
N ALA A 58 -0.54 5.15 29.15
CA ALA A 58 -0.45 4.01 28.25
C ALA A 58 -1.49 4.07 27.12
N ILE A 59 -2.75 4.43 27.43
CA ILE A 59 -3.81 4.60 26.43
C ILE A 59 -3.48 5.75 25.48
N THR A 60 -2.93 6.85 25.98
CA THR A 60 -2.52 7.99 25.16
C THR A 60 -1.41 7.61 24.18
N GLN A 61 -0.41 6.85 24.64
CA GLN A 61 0.66 6.32 23.78
C GLN A 61 0.12 5.37 22.71
N MET A 62 -0.83 4.50 23.08
CA MET A 62 -1.51 3.62 22.13
C MET A 62 -2.24 4.42 21.05
N ALA A 63 -2.97 5.48 21.41
CA ALA A 63 -3.65 6.35 20.45
C ALA A 63 -2.66 6.99 19.46
N GLN A 64 -1.54 7.53 19.97
CA GLN A 64 -0.48 8.13 19.15
C GLN A 64 0.13 7.12 18.17
N MET A 65 0.39 5.89 18.63
CA MET A 65 0.91 4.81 17.78
C MET A 65 -0.06 4.49 16.63
N HIS A 66 -1.35 4.30 16.93
CA HIS A 66 -2.35 4.03 15.89
C HIS A 66 -2.52 5.20 14.92
N GLN A 67 -2.44 6.45 15.40
CA GLN A 67 -2.47 7.63 14.54
C GLN A 67 -1.27 7.64 13.57
N ARG A 68 -0.07 7.29 14.05
CA ARG A 68 1.11 7.15 13.19
C ARG A 68 0.89 6.07 12.13
N HIS A 69 0.38 4.91 12.51
CA HIS A 69 0.10 3.82 11.56
C HIS A 69 -0.92 4.23 10.49
N TYR A 70 -2.00 4.90 10.90
CA TYR A 70 -3.00 5.44 9.97
C TYR A 70 -2.37 6.40 8.94
N GLN A 71 -1.53 7.33 9.41
CA GLN A 71 -0.84 8.27 8.52
C GLN A 71 0.15 7.57 7.57
N THR A 72 0.87 6.56 8.04
CA THR A 72 1.76 5.76 7.20
C THR A 72 1.00 5.08 6.06
N LEU A 73 -0.16 4.48 6.35
CA LEU A 73 -1.00 3.83 5.34
C LEU A 73 -1.54 4.84 4.32
N LEU A 74 -2.02 6.01 4.79
CA LEU A 74 -2.47 7.07 3.89
C LEU A 74 -1.36 7.57 2.97
N ASN A 75 -0.17 7.79 3.51
CA ASN A 75 0.98 8.23 2.71
C ASN A 75 1.34 7.19 1.65
N HIS A 76 1.31 5.89 1.99
CA HIS A 76 1.56 4.82 1.05
C HIS A 76 0.55 4.81 -0.12
N ILE A 77 -0.74 4.95 0.19
CA ILE A 77 -1.80 5.03 -0.82
C ILE A 77 -1.60 6.26 -1.71
N GLN A 78 -1.32 7.43 -1.12
CA GLN A 78 -1.13 8.67 -1.87
C GLN A 78 0.09 8.61 -2.80
N GLN A 79 1.19 8.01 -2.35
CA GLN A 79 2.37 7.78 -3.20
C GLN A 79 2.00 6.91 -4.41
N HIS A 80 1.28 5.82 -4.20
CA HIS A 80 0.88 4.91 -5.28
C HIS A 80 -0.03 5.60 -6.33
N LEU A 81 -0.92 6.49 -5.90
CA LEU A 81 -1.77 7.28 -6.80
C LEU A 81 -0.96 8.25 -7.69
N GLN A 82 0.18 8.75 -7.20
CA GLN A 82 1.08 9.61 -7.98
C GLN A 82 1.89 8.81 -9.00
N THR A 83 2.36 7.61 -8.65
CA THR A 83 3.21 6.78 -9.54
C THR A 83 2.46 6.27 -10.77
N THR A 84 1.13 6.10 -10.70
CA THR A 84 0.33 5.55 -11.80
C THR A 84 0.14 6.54 -12.98
N GLN A 85 0.56 7.80 -12.83
CA GLN A 85 0.39 8.85 -13.86
C GLN A 85 1.59 9.06 -14.80
N GLN A 86 2.67 8.27 -14.71
CA GLN A 86 3.78 8.38 -15.69
C GLN A 86 3.55 7.48 -16.91
N PRO A 87 3.37 8.04 -18.13
CA PRO A 87 3.28 7.25 -19.34
C PRO A 87 4.63 6.57 -19.61
N ALA A 88 4.59 5.27 -19.85
CA ALA A 88 5.72 4.50 -20.34
C ALA A 88 6.18 5.11 -21.68
N GLN A 89 7.29 5.85 -21.68
CA GLN A 89 7.96 6.24 -22.91
C GLN A 89 8.50 4.98 -23.57
N THR A 90 7.77 4.48 -24.57
CA THR A 90 8.27 3.51 -25.54
C THR A 90 9.40 4.19 -26.32
N ASN A 91 10.64 3.91 -25.92
CA ASN A 91 11.81 4.23 -26.74
C ASN A 91 11.73 3.42 -28.03
N GLN A 92 11.21 4.05 -29.08
CA GLN A 92 11.43 3.63 -30.46
C GLN A 92 12.93 3.75 -30.73
N MET A 93 13.62 2.62 -30.68
CA MET A 93 15.00 2.50 -31.16
C MET A 93 14.96 2.64 -32.68
N GLY A 94 15.10 3.88 -33.15
CA GLY A 94 15.54 4.16 -34.50
C GLY A 94 16.93 3.57 -34.70
N GLY A 95 17.13 2.92 -35.84
CA GLY A 95 18.44 2.52 -36.34
C GLY A 95 18.60 1.02 -36.48
N MET A 96 18.30 0.49 -37.67
CA MET A 96 19.31 -0.17 -38.49
C MET A 96 18.77 -0.43 -39.90
N GLN A 97 19.39 0.30 -40.84
CA GLN A 97 19.66 0.01 -42.26
C GLN A 97 18.48 -0.03 -43.24
#